data_AF-A0A2E7QW48-F1
#
_entry.id   AF-A0A2E7QW48-F1
#
_cell.length_a   1.000
_cell.length_b   1.000
_cell.length_c   1.000
_cell.angle_alpha   90.00
_cell.angle_beta   90.00
_cell.angle_gamma   90.00
#
_symmetry.space_group_name_H-M   'P 1'
#
loop_
_entity.id
_entity.type
_entity.pdbx_description
1 polymer ?
#
loop_
_entity_poly.entity_id
_entity_poly.type
_entity_poly.pdbx_seq_one_letter_code
_entity_poly.pdbx_strand_id
1 'polypeptide(L)'
;MDPRFEQFKDLDWKSMSFPEKRDVWLQISDMSAEDFDVMMANQKARQSQVPKVGDNAPDFELERLDRTKKRTGDYVKLSDLRGKSVALCFGSYT
;
A
#
# COMPACT_ATOMS: atom_id res chain seq x y z
N MET A 1 -0.73 9.25 23.87
CA MET A 1 0.14 8.33 23.11
C MET A 1 0.36 7.11 23.97
N ASP A 2 0.29 5.90 23.43
CA ASP A 2 0.60 4.69 24.22
C ASP A 2 2.09 4.75 24.63
N PRO A 3 2.43 4.69 25.94
CA PRO A 3 3.81 4.82 26.43
C PRO A 3 4.80 3.84 25.79
N ARG A 4 4.31 2.70 25.28
CA ARG A 4 5.12 1.70 24.58
C ARG A 4 5.80 2.25 23.32
N PHE A 5 5.25 3.30 22.70
CA PHE A 5 5.77 3.87 21.46
C PHE A 5 6.69 5.08 21.64
N GLU A 6 6.85 5.59 22.87
CA GLU A 6 7.73 6.73 23.16
C GLU A 6 9.20 6.48 22.76
N GLN A 7 9.64 5.22 22.82
CA GLN A 7 10.99 4.80 22.40
C GLN A 7 11.23 4.93 20.88
N PHE A 8 10.18 5.06 20.07
CA PHE A 8 10.28 5.18 18.61
C PHE A 8 10.13 6.62 18.10
N LYS A 9 9.96 7.61 18.98
CA LYS A 9 9.68 9.00 18.60
C LYS A 9 10.80 9.65 17.77
N ASP A 10 12.05 9.25 18.04
CA ASP A 10 13.26 9.75 17.37
C ASP A 10 13.84 8.70 16.41
N LEU A 11 13.03 7.72 16.00
CA LEU A 11 13.47 6.61 15.15
C LEU A 11 13.83 7.11 13.74
N ASP A 12 15.11 7.00 13.38
CA ASP A 12 15.54 7.24 12.01
C ASP A 12 15.42 5.97 11.16
N TRP A 13 14.24 5.78 10.57
CA TRP A 13 13.95 4.64 9.70
C TRP A 13 14.93 4.48 8.53
N LYS A 14 15.53 5.58 8.01
CA LYS A 14 16.35 5.51 6.81
C LYS A 14 17.74 4.93 7.07
N SER A 15 18.31 5.16 8.26
CA SER A 15 19.65 4.69 8.63
C SER A 15 19.68 3.24 9.13
N MET A 16 18.55 2.66 9.49
CA MET A 16 18.46 1.28 9.98
C MET A 16 18.65 0.23 8.88
N SER A 17 19.29 -0.88 9.24
CA SER A 17 19.34 -2.11 8.48
C SER A 17 17.99 -2.84 8.44
N PHE A 18 17.85 -3.82 7.54
CA PHE A 18 16.61 -4.60 7.44
C PHE A 18 16.30 -5.43 8.70
N PRO A 19 17.27 -6.12 9.35
CA PRO A 19 17.00 -6.79 10.62
C PRO A 19 16.48 -5.84 11.71
N GLU A 20 17.09 -4.67 11.87
CA GLU A 20 16.64 -3.69 12.87
C GLU A 20 15.22 -3.18 12.55
N LYS A 21 14.90 -2.97 11.27
CA LYS A 21 13.55 -2.61 10.83
C LYS A 21 12.52 -3.69 11.16
N ARG A 22 12.88 -4.96 10.96
CA ARG A 22 12.03 -6.11 11.31
C ARG A 22 11.73 -6.14 12.80
N ASP A 23 12.74 -5.96 13.64
CA ASP A 23 12.57 -5.98 15.10
C ASP A 23 11.67 -4.86 15.59
N VAL A 24 11.80 -3.66 15.03
CA VAL A 24 10.88 -2.54 15.32
C VAL A 24 9.46 -2.86 14.84
N TRP A 25 9.31 -3.45 13.66
CA TRP A 25 8.00 -3.82 13.12
C TRP A 25 7.27 -4.80 14.05
N LEU A 26 7.95 -5.84 14.51
CA LEU A 26 7.40 -6.84 15.43
C LEU A 26 7.03 -6.25 16.80
N GLN A 27 7.69 -5.17 17.23
CA GLN A 27 7.34 -4.48 18.48
C GLN A 27 6.11 -3.57 18.35
N ILE A 28 5.85 -3.05 17.14
CA ILE A 28 4.77 -2.09 16.89
C ILE A 28 3.50 -2.79 16.41
N SER A 29 3.62 -3.90 15.68
CA SER A 29 2.50 -4.65 15.14
C SER A 29 2.08 -5.81 16.03
N ASP A 30 0.79 -6.14 16.04
CA ASP A 30 0.26 -7.38 16.62
C ASP A 30 0.50 -8.59 15.68
N MET A 31 1.75 -8.80 15.25
CA MET A 31 2.14 -9.82 14.26
C MET A 31 3.26 -10.71 14.80
N SER A 32 3.21 -12.01 14.50
CA SER A 32 4.30 -12.94 14.82
C SER A 32 5.49 -12.76 13.88
N ALA A 33 6.65 -13.28 14.28
CA ALA A 33 7.85 -13.31 13.45
C ALA A 33 7.62 -14.11 12.17
N GLU A 34 6.94 -15.24 12.27
CA GLU A 34 6.60 -16.13 11.17
C GLU A 34 5.64 -15.45 10.18
N ASP A 35 4.60 -14.77 10.69
CA ASP A 35 3.65 -14.02 9.86
C ASP A 35 4.33 -12.88 9.11
N PHE A 36 5.28 -12.19 9.76
CA PHE A 36 6.08 -11.15 9.13
C PHE A 36 6.91 -11.71 7.97
N ASP A 37 7.59 -12.84 8.18
CA ASP A 37 8.44 -13.45 7.17
C ASP A 37 7.61 -13.93 5.96
N VAL A 38 6.42 -14.51 6.21
CA VAL A 38 5.45 -14.87 5.16
C VAL A 38 4.95 -13.62 4.41
N MET A 39 4.58 -12.57 5.12
CA MET A 39 4.16 -11.29 4.52
C MET A 39 5.27 -10.74 3.61
N MET A 40 6.52 -10.74 4.07
CA MET A 40 7.65 -10.23 3.30
C MET A 40 7.97 -11.05 2.06
N ALA A 41 7.93 -12.38 2.17
CA ALA A 41 8.08 -13.26 1.02
C ALA A 41 7.01 -12.98 -0.05
N ASN A 42 5.74 -12.85 0.37
CA ASN A 42 4.63 -12.56 -0.53
C ASN A 42 4.74 -11.17 -1.19
N GLN A 43 5.13 -10.14 -0.42
CA GLN A 43 5.33 -8.81 -0.98
C GLN A 43 6.49 -8.79 -1.99
N LYS A 44 7.60 -9.46 -1.69
CA LYS A 44 8.74 -9.58 -2.61
C LYS A 44 8.36 -10.29 -3.91
N ALA A 45 7.58 -11.38 -3.81
CA ALA A 45 7.08 -12.08 -4.99
C ALA A 45 6.19 -11.17 -5.86
N ARG A 46 5.25 -10.44 -5.24
CA ARG A 46 4.38 -9.48 -5.94
C ARG A 46 5.15 -8.32 -6.55
N GLN A 47 6.20 -7.81 -5.90
CA GLN A 47 6.98 -6.68 -6.38
C GLN A 47 7.59 -6.94 -7.77
N SER A 48 7.91 -8.19 -8.09
CA SER A 48 8.42 -8.57 -9.42
C SER A 48 7.41 -8.36 -10.55
N GLN A 49 6.11 -8.30 -10.23
CA GLN A 49 5.00 -8.12 -11.18
C GLN A 49 4.51 -6.67 -11.25
N VAL A 50 5.07 -5.77 -10.44
CA VAL A 50 4.67 -4.36 -10.40
C VAL A 50 5.21 -3.65 -11.65
N PRO A 51 4.37 -2.94 -12.42
CA PRO A 51 4.83 -2.17 -13.57
C PRO A 51 5.80 -1.07 -13.14
N LYS A 52 6.86 -0.88 -13.92
CA LYS A 52 7.85 0.18 -13.70
C LYS A 52 7.37 1.48 -14.33
N VAL A 53 8.00 2.59 -13.94
CA VAL A 53 7.79 3.88 -14.63
C VAL A 53 8.17 3.72 -16.10
N GLY A 54 7.24 4.08 -16.98
CA GLY A 54 7.38 3.93 -18.44
C GLY A 54 6.67 2.69 -19.01
N ASP A 55 6.35 1.69 -18.18
CA ASP A 55 5.51 0.58 -18.61
C ASP A 55 4.05 1.03 -18.79
N ASN A 56 3.28 0.26 -19.57
CA ASN A 56 1.84 0.47 -19.66
C ASN A 56 1.18 0.26 -18.30
N ALA A 57 0.39 1.25 -17.86
CA ALA A 57 -0.43 1.11 -16.67
C ALA A 57 -1.41 -0.07 -16.83
N PRO A 58 -1.52 -0.98 -15.83
CA PRO A 58 -2.46 -2.08 -15.84
C PRO A 58 -3.88 -1.57 -16.00
N ASP A 59 -4.63 -2.18 -16.91
CA ASP A 59 -6.02 -1.83 -17.10
C ASP A 59 -6.85 -2.28 -15.89
N PHE A 60 -7.85 -1.49 -15.56
CA PHE A 60 -8.76 -1.77 -14.45
C PHE A 60 -10.15 -1.25 -14.79
N GLU A 61 -11.15 -1.83 -14.15
CA GLU A 61 -12.53 -1.38 -14.19
C GLU A 61 -13.01 -1.21 -12.75
N LEU A 62 -13.51 0.00 -12.43
CA LEU A 62 -13.95 0.35 -11.08
C LEU A 62 -15.32 1.01 -11.14
N GLU A 63 -16.17 0.64 -10.18
CA GLU A 63 -17.45 1.31 -9.97
C GLU A 63 -17.24 2.69 -9.36
N ARG A 64 -17.96 3.69 -9.87
CA ARG A 64 -17.94 5.05 -9.34
C ARG A 64 -18.80 5.14 -8.07
N LEU A 65 -18.35 6.01 -7.19
CA LEU A 65 -19.14 6.44 -6.04
C LEU A 65 -19.74 7.81 -6.34
N ASP A 66 -20.98 8.03 -5.90
CA ASP A 66 -21.58 9.36 -5.90
C ASP A 66 -20.99 10.25 -4.79
N ARG A 67 -21.48 11.49 -4.73
CA ARG A 67 -21.07 12.47 -3.70
C ARG A 67 -21.44 12.03 -2.27
N THR A 68 -22.37 11.09 -2.12
CA THR A 68 -22.76 10.49 -0.84
C THR A 68 -22.01 9.20 -0.53
N LYS A 69 -20.98 8.87 -1.34
CA LYS A 69 -20.15 7.66 -1.23
C LYS A 69 -20.90 6.36 -1.50
N LYS A 70 -22.04 6.43 -2.20
CA LYS A 70 -22.80 5.24 -2.62
C LYS A 70 -22.38 4.80 -4.01
N ARG A 71 -22.39 3.48 -4.20
CA ARG A 71 -22.21 2.81 -5.49
C ARG A 71 -23.27 3.26 -6.49
N THR A 72 -22.87 3.66 -7.68
CA THR A 72 -23.80 4.21 -8.69
C THR A 72 -24.22 3.21 -9.75
N GLY A 73 -23.56 2.06 -9.86
CA GLY A 73 -23.69 1.16 -11.01
C GLY A 73 -22.94 1.64 -12.26
N ASP A 74 -22.35 2.85 -12.26
CA ASP A 74 -21.54 3.34 -13.36
C ASP A 74 -20.09 2.90 -13.18
N TYR A 75 -19.50 2.38 -14.25
CA TYR A 75 -18.12 1.91 -14.24
C TYR A 75 -17.21 2.84 -15.03
N VAL A 76 -15.94 2.90 -14.61
CA VAL A 76 -14.88 3.54 -15.37
C VAL A 76 -13.77 2.54 -15.61
N LYS A 77 -13.38 2.41 -16.88
CA LYS A 77 -12.23 1.62 -17.30
C LYS A 77 -11.06 2.52 -17.65
N LEU A 78 -9.84 2.14 -17.25
CA LEU A 78 -8.64 2.95 -17.53
C LEU A 78 -8.42 3.11 -19.04
N SER A 79 -8.65 2.05 -19.82
CA SER A 79 -8.54 2.08 -21.29
C SER A 79 -9.40 3.16 -21.94
N ASP A 80 -10.52 3.54 -21.34
CA ASP A 80 -11.48 4.48 -21.92
C ASP A 80 -11.02 5.94 -21.72
N LEU A 81 -9.98 6.15 -20.91
CA LEU A 81 -9.38 7.45 -20.62
C LEU A 81 -8.11 7.74 -21.44
N ARG A 82 -7.79 6.90 -22.43
CA ARG A 82 -6.63 7.12 -23.31
C ARG A 82 -6.69 8.51 -23.96
N GLY A 83 -5.54 9.18 -24.02
CA GLY A 83 -5.43 10.58 -24.48
C GLY A 83 -5.65 11.63 -23.37
N LYS A 84 -6.03 11.22 -22.15
CA LYS A 84 -6.13 12.10 -20.98
C LYS A 84 -5.09 11.71 -19.93
N SER A 85 -4.60 12.70 -19.18
CA SER A 85 -3.78 12.44 -17.99
C SER A 85 -4.67 11.94 -16.86
N VAL A 86 -4.24 10.86 -16.18
CA VAL A 86 -5.00 10.22 -15.09
C VAL A 86 -4.09 10.07 -13.87
N ALA A 87 -4.59 10.46 -12.71
CA ALA A 87 -3.97 10.16 -11.42
C ALA A 87 -4.83 9.11 -10.69
N LEU A 88 -4.21 8.04 -10.19
CA LEU A 88 -4.84 7.03 -9.36
C LEU A 88 -4.29 7.14 -7.95
N CYS A 89 -5.15 7.51 -7.00
CA CYS A 89 -4.79 7.68 -5.59
C CYS A 89 -5.59 6.69 -4.75
N PHE A 90 -4.90 5.86 -3.97
CA PHE A 90 -5.54 4.99 -2.98
C PHE A 90 -5.59 5.72 -1.63
N GLY A 91 -6.74 5.67 -0.98
CA GLY A 91 -6.94 6.19 0.37
C GLY A 91 -7.69 5.18 1.22
N SER A 92 -7.55 5.29 2.54
CA SER A 92 -8.36 4.51 3.47
C SER A 92 -9.79 5.04 3.46
N TYR A 93 -10.75 4.16 3.26
CA TYR A 93 -12.16 4.41 3.52
C TYR A 93 -12.60 3.46 4.62
N THR A 94 -12.82 4.00 5.82
CA THR A 94 -13.40 3.30 6.98
C THR A 94 -14.79 3.83 7.24
#